data_AF-A0A7S0F1Q5-F1
#
_entry.id   AF-A0A7S0F1Q5-F1
#
_cell.length_a   1.000
_cell.length_b   1.000
_cell.length_c   1.000
_cell.angle_alpha   90.00
_cell.angle_beta   90.00
_cell.angle_gamma   90.00
#
_symmetry.space_group_name_H-M   'P 1'
#
loop_
_entity.id
_entity.type
_entity.pdbx_description
1 polymer ?
#
loop_
_entity_poly.entity_id
_entity_poly.type
_entity_poly.pdbx_seq_one_letter_code
_entity_poly.pdbx_strand_id
1 'polypeptide(L)'
;GHNVSEPAVYMIDFAKTSALEPGQILSHDTAWVPGNREDGYLTGLDSCIRLFREMHNTEHDWSAPRSLPAGITAIRREITSLSSSATAAGGSVGGRDNQPPMLSPLSSEEKAQEPV
;
A
#
# COMPACT_ATOMS: atom_id res chain seq x y z
N GLY A 1 11.55 24.11 -31.04
CA GLY A 1 11.90 24.27 -29.62
C GLY A 1 11.33 23.08 -28.89
N HIS A 2 12.18 22.25 -28.28
CA HIS A 2 11.72 21.11 -27.49
C HIS A 2 11.16 21.62 -26.16
N ASN A 3 9.88 21.36 -25.92
CA ASN A 3 9.26 21.57 -24.62
C ASN A 3 9.52 20.30 -23.80
N VAL A 4 10.71 20.21 -23.19
CA VAL A 4 10.99 19.14 -22.22
C VAL A 4 10.28 19.56 -20.95
N SER A 5 9.14 18.95 -20.65
CA SER A 5 8.55 19.09 -19.32
C SER A 5 9.50 18.45 -18.32
N GLU A 6 9.93 19.21 -17.31
CA GLU A 6 10.67 18.60 -16.21
C GLU A 6 9.77 17.58 -15.49
N PRO A 7 10.31 16.40 -15.12
CA PRO A 7 9.54 15.41 -14.39
C PRO A 7 9.17 15.96 -13.01
N ALA A 8 7.88 15.86 -12.67
CA ALA A 8 7.34 16.31 -11.39
C ALA A 8 6.60 15.18 -10.67
N VAL A 9 6.60 15.24 -9.34
CA VAL A 9 5.88 14.31 -8.45
C VAL A 9 4.90 15.11 -7.61
N TYR A 10 3.65 14.66 -7.57
CA TYR A 10 2.57 15.30 -6.82
C TYR A 10 1.89 14.29 -5.90
N MET A 11 1.44 14.74 -4.73
CA MET A 11 0.51 13.97 -3.89
C MET A 11 -0.91 14.12 -4.46
N ILE A 12 -1.63 13.01 -4.59
CA ILE A 12 -2.98 12.96 -5.14
C ILE A 12 -3.89 12.09 -4.25
N ASP A 13 -5.20 12.16 -4.48
CA ASP A 13 -6.23 11.33 -3.82
C ASP A 13 -6.30 11.44 -2.29
N PHE A 14 -6.71 12.62 -1.80
CA PHE A 14 -6.90 12.89 -0.37
C PHE A 14 -8.29 12.52 0.16
N ALA A 15 -9.13 11.81 -0.60
CA ALA A 15 -10.53 11.55 -0.23
C ALA A 15 -10.71 10.80 1.10
N LYS A 16 -9.69 10.04 1.52
CA LYS A 16 -9.64 9.31 2.79
C LYS A 16 -8.68 9.93 3.83
N THR A 17 -8.06 11.06 3.50
CA THR A 17 -7.20 11.79 4.45
C THR A 17 -8.08 12.60 5.39
N SER A 18 -7.90 12.40 6.69
CA SER A 18 -8.69 13.09 7.73
C SER A 18 -7.76 13.83 8.68
N ALA A 19 -8.22 15.00 9.14
CA ALA A 19 -7.52 15.74 10.18
C ALA A 19 -7.54 14.95 11.50
N LEU A 20 -6.51 15.14 12.32
CA LEU A 20 -6.44 14.62 13.67
C LEU A 20 -7.13 15.56 14.65
N GLU A 21 -7.40 15.05 15.86
CA GLU A 21 -7.88 15.89 16.95
C GLU A 21 -6.79 16.92 17.34
N PRO A 22 -7.18 18.08 17.92
CA PRO A 22 -6.22 19.10 18.31
C PRO A 22 -5.11 18.57 19.23
N GLY A 23 -3.86 18.86 18.88
CA GLY A 23 -2.69 18.45 19.67
C GLY A 23 -2.17 17.03 19.39
N GLN A 24 -2.81 16.28 18.50
CA GLN A 24 -2.29 15.00 18.03
C GLN A 24 -1.41 15.17 16.77
N ILE A 25 -0.34 14.38 16.68
CA ILE A 25 0.58 14.33 15.54
C ILE A 25 0.90 12.86 15.27
N LEU A 26 0.91 12.47 14.00
CA LEU A 26 1.42 11.18 13.55
C LEU A 26 2.89 11.31 13.18
N SER A 27 3.65 10.27 13.50
CA SER A 27 5.05 10.17 13.12
C SER A 27 5.22 9.78 11.65
N HIS A 28 4.26 9.01 11.10
CA HIS A 28 4.25 8.47 9.75
C HIS A 28 5.38 7.47 9.41
N ASP A 29 6.29 7.22 10.36
CA ASP A 29 7.37 6.23 10.27
C ASP A 29 7.23 5.08 11.29
N THR A 30 6.34 5.23 12.26
CA THR A 30 6.02 4.20 13.25
C THR A 30 5.04 3.16 12.69
N ALA A 31 5.19 1.90 13.11
CA ALA A 31 4.29 0.83 12.72
C ALA A 31 2.84 1.10 13.17
N TRP A 32 1.89 0.83 12.28
CA TRP A 32 0.47 0.87 12.64
C TRP A 32 0.12 -0.20 13.67
N VAL A 33 -0.62 0.21 14.69
CA VAL A 33 -1.33 -0.67 15.61
C VAL A 33 -2.76 -0.17 15.82
N PRO A 34 -3.72 -1.04 16.16
CA PRO A 34 -5.08 -0.61 16.44
C PRO A 34 -5.13 0.56 17.45
N GLY A 35 -5.67 1.70 17.02
CA GLY A 35 -5.83 2.90 17.84
C GLY A 35 -4.76 3.98 17.69
N ASN A 36 -3.57 3.70 17.14
CA ASN A 36 -2.53 4.73 17.00
C ASN A 36 -2.68 5.62 15.76
N ARG A 37 -3.49 5.19 14.77
CA ARG A 37 -3.79 5.90 13.51
C ARG A 37 -2.56 6.14 12.60
N GLU A 38 -1.43 5.50 12.85
CA GLU A 38 -0.25 5.58 11.97
C GLU A 38 -0.54 4.98 10.59
N ASP A 39 0.05 5.55 9.55
CA ASP A 39 -0.24 5.18 8.15
C ASP A 39 0.99 4.67 7.37
N GLY A 40 2.20 4.83 7.94
CA GLY A 40 3.45 4.43 7.31
C GLY A 40 3.80 5.23 6.06
N TYR A 41 3.23 6.43 5.85
CA TYR A 41 3.46 7.23 4.65
C TYR A 41 4.96 7.51 4.41
N LEU A 42 5.69 7.93 5.46
CA LEU A 42 7.12 8.23 5.35
C LEU A 42 7.96 6.96 5.19
N THR A 43 7.58 5.85 5.83
CA THR A 43 8.22 4.54 5.63
C THR A 43 8.11 4.08 4.17
N GLY A 44 6.94 4.25 3.56
CA GLY A 44 6.73 3.94 2.14
C GLY A 44 7.53 4.86 1.22
N LEU A 45 7.56 6.17 1.50
CA LEU A 45 8.31 7.14 0.72
C LEU A 45 9.83 6.88 0.77
N ASP A 46 10.39 6.57 1.94
CA ASP A 46 11.81 6.23 2.08
C ASP A 46 12.16 4.97 1.27
N SER A 47 11.29 3.96 1.30
CA SER A 47 11.43 2.75 0.49
C SER A 47 11.46 3.07 -1.01
N CYS A 48 10.59 3.95 -1.50
CA CYS A 48 10.59 4.42 -2.88
C CYS A 48 11.88 5.16 -3.24
N ILE A 49 12.33 6.09 -2.40
CA ILE A 49 13.58 6.85 -2.62
C ILE A 49 14.77 5.89 -2.70
N ARG A 50 14.87 4.94 -1.77
CA ARG A 50 15.95 3.95 -1.76
C ARG A 50 15.95 3.10 -3.03
N LEU A 51 14.78 2.66 -3.48
CA LEU A 51 14.63 1.90 -4.72
C LEU A 51 15.10 2.71 -5.94
N PHE A 52 14.63 3.94 -6.10
CA PHE A 52 15.00 4.78 -7.24
C PHE A 52 16.48 5.15 -7.23
N ARG A 53 17.07 5.40 -6.04
CA ARG A 53 18.53 5.62 -5.91
C ARG A 53 19.32 4.40 -6.36
N GLU A 54 18.87 3.20 -5.97
CA GLU A 54 19.55 1.98 -6.38
C GLU A 54 19.46 1.77 -7.88
N MET A 55 18.28 1.94 -8.48
CA MET A 55 18.09 1.85 -9.94
C MET A 55 18.91 2.89 -10.70
N HIS A 56 19.05 4.10 -10.16
CA HIS A 56 19.87 5.14 -10.75
C HIS A 56 21.37 4.80 -10.69
N ASN A 57 21.80 4.15 -9.60
CA ASN A 57 23.21 3.82 -9.39
C ASN A 57 23.62 2.49 -10.02
N THR A 58 22.68 1.63 -10.40
CA THR A 58 22.98 0.44 -11.19
C THR A 58 23.27 0.85 -12.63
N GLU A 59 24.53 0.78 -13.04
CA GLU A 59 24.85 0.80 -14.48
C GLU A 59 24.15 -0.39 -15.14
N HIS A 60 23.35 -0.09 -16.16
CA HIS A 60 22.47 -1.07 -16.77
C HIS A 60 23.27 -1.95 -17.73
N ASP A 61 23.96 -2.98 -17.22
CA ASP A 61 24.38 -4.09 -18.07
C ASP A 61 23.14 -4.93 -18.44
N TRP A 62 22.49 -4.54 -19.54
CA TRP A 62 21.32 -5.23 -20.09
C TRP A 62 21.59 -6.72 -20.43
N SER A 63 22.86 -7.14 -20.45
CA SER A 63 23.30 -8.50 -20.76
C SER A 63 23.20 -9.49 -19.58
N ALA A 64 23.16 -9.00 -18.34
CA ALA A 64 23.18 -9.84 -17.15
C ALA A 64 21.77 -10.28 -16.72
N PRO A 65 21.59 -11.46 -16.08
CA PRO A 65 20.32 -11.82 -15.47
C PRO A 65 19.89 -10.71 -14.51
N ARG A 66 18.62 -10.28 -14.58
CA ARG A 66 18.04 -9.28 -13.67
C ARG A 66 18.09 -9.79 -12.23
N SER A 67 19.24 -9.65 -11.56
CA SER A 67 19.28 -9.70 -10.11
C SER A 67 18.50 -8.50 -9.62
N LEU A 68 17.48 -8.74 -8.80
CA LEU A 68 16.76 -7.63 -8.17
C LEU A 68 17.78 -6.80 -7.39
N PRO A 69 17.73 -5.46 -7.50
CA PRO A 69 18.50 -4.59 -6.63
C PRO A 69 18.35 -5.06 -5.17
N ALA A 70 19.46 -5.09 -4.43
CA ALA A 70 19.54 -5.51 -3.04
C ALA A 70 18.47 -4.84 -2.18
N GLY A 71 18.11 -3.60 -2.49
CA GLY A 71 17.06 -2.86 -1.83
C GLY A 71 15.66 -3.44 -2.02
N ILE A 72 15.30 -3.93 -3.22
CA ILE A 72 14.03 -4.65 -3.45
C ILE A 72 14.01 -5.95 -2.65
N THR A 73 15.12 -6.67 -2.65
CA THR A 73 15.25 -7.94 -1.91
C THR A 73 15.09 -7.72 -0.40
N ALA A 74 15.64 -6.63 0.13
CA ALA A 74 15.50 -6.24 1.54
C ALA A 74 14.06 -5.85 1.90
N ILE A 75 13.40 -4.99 1.09
CA ILE A 75 11.99 -4.59 1.32
C ILE A 75 11.08 -5.82 1.31
N ARG A 76 11.25 -6.71 0.33
CA ARG A 76 10.47 -7.93 0.22
C ARG A 76 10.61 -8.82 1.46
N ARG A 77 11.84 -8.97 1.98
CA ARG A 77 12.09 -9.76 3.20
C ARG A 77 11.46 -9.11 4.43
N GLU A 78 11.53 -7.80 4.55
CA GLU A 78 10.95 -7.05 5.67
C GLU A 78 9.42 -7.15 5.69
N ILE A 79 8.74 -6.91 4.56
CA ILE A 79 7.28 -7.07 4.43
C ILE A 79 6.85 -8.51 4.74
N THR A 80 7.61 -9.50 4.24
CA THR A 80 7.32 -10.92 4.51
C THR A 80 7.49 -11.25 5.99
N SER A 81 8.53 -10.70 6.65
CA SER A 81 8.78 -10.88 8.09
C SER A 81 7.71 -10.24 8.96
N LEU A 82 7.29 -9.01 8.64
CA LEU A 82 6.22 -8.30 9.36
C LEU A 82 4.88 -9.05 9.23
N SER A 83 4.58 -9.56 8.04
CA SER A 83 3.38 -10.37 7.78
C SER A 83 3.39 -11.69 8.55
N SER A 84 4.56 -12.31 8.71
CA SER A 84 4.74 -13.56 9.47
C SER A 84 4.66 -13.35 10.99
N SER A 85 5.16 -12.21 11.49
CA SER A 85 5.11 -11.85 12.92
C SER A 85 3.69 -11.51 13.38
N ALA A 86 2.85 -10.94 12.51
CA ALA A 86 1.45 -10.65 12.83
C ALA A 86 0.62 -11.92 13.07
N THR A 87 1.02 -13.08 12.52
CA THR A 87 0.35 -14.37 12.73
C THR A 87 0.75 -15.06 14.04
N ALA A 88 1.93 -14.74 14.60
CA ALA A 88 2.46 -15.41 15.79
C ALA A 88 1.92 -14.87 17.13
N ALA A 89 1.30 -13.68 17.14
CA ALA A 89 0.66 -13.11 18.33
C ALA A 89 -0.81 -13.52 18.52
N GLY A 90 -1.37 -14.33 17.62
CA GLY A 90 -2.71 -14.88 17.71
C GLY A 90 -2.71 -16.24 18.42
N GLY A 91 -2.93 -16.23 19.74
CA GLY A 91 -3.16 -17.44 20.52
C GLY A 91 -4.33 -18.28 19.98
N SER A 92 -4.14 -19.59 20.02
CA SER A 92 -5.11 -20.65 19.77
C SER A 92 -6.54 -20.30 20.21
N VAL A 93 -7.43 -20.01 19.25
CA VAL A 93 -8.89 -20.08 19.45
C VAL A 93 -9.46 -21.00 18.39
N GLY A 94 -10.14 -22.05 18.88
CA GLY A 94 -10.72 -23.13 18.09
C GLY A 94 -11.74 -22.66 17.06
N GLY A 95 -11.93 -23.51 16.05
CA GLY A 95 -12.69 -23.21 14.85
C GLY A 95 -14.15 -22.83 15.09
N ARG A 96 -14.65 -22.00 14.17
CA ARG A 96 -15.89 -22.12 13.41
C ARG A 96 -16.00 -20.94 12.44
N ASP A 97 -16.18 -21.28 11.16
CA ASP A 97 -16.91 -20.57 10.12
C ASP A 97 -16.66 -19.05 9.96
N ASN A 98 -15.73 -18.69 9.08
CA ASN A 98 -15.65 -17.34 8.52
C ASN A 98 -15.72 -17.41 6.99
N GLN A 99 -16.92 -17.69 6.49
CA GLN A 99 -17.26 -17.51 5.08
C GLN A 99 -17.63 -16.02 4.88
N PRO A 100 -17.04 -15.31 3.90
CA PRO A 100 -17.43 -13.93 3.63
C PRO A 100 -18.91 -13.87 3.21
N PRO A 101 -19.69 -12.85 3.61
CA PRO A 101 -21.07 -12.74 3.19
C PRO A 101 -21.13 -12.59 1.66
N MET A 102 -21.71 -13.60 1.01
CA MET A 102 -22.01 -13.57 -0.42
C MET A 102 -23.01 -12.45 -0.66
N LEU A 103 -22.61 -11.43 -1.43
CA LEU A 103 -23.53 -10.44 -1.97
C LEU A 103 -24.57 -11.17 -2.81
N SER A 104 -25.85 -11.03 -2.46
CA SER A 104 -26.96 -11.60 -3.22
C SER A 104 -26.90 -11.08 -4.67
N PRO A 105 -27.12 -11.93 -5.69
CA PRO A 105 -27.26 -11.44 -7.05
C PRO A 105 -28.50 -10.54 -7.16
N LEU A 106 -28.32 -9.37 -7.78
CA LEU A 106 -29.41 -8.49 -8.19
C LEU A 106 -30.39 -9.31 -9.04
N SER A 107 -31.60 -9.53 -8.51
CA SER A 107 -32.69 -10.19 -9.24
C SER A 107 -33.02 -9.34 -10.46
N SER A 108 -32.84 -9.94 -11.64
CA SER A 108 -33.32 -9.39 -12.91
C SER A 108 -34.84 -9.42 -12.89
N GLU A 109 -35.50 -8.26 -12.75
CA GLU A 109 -36.87 -7.96 -13.22
C GLU A 109 -37.33 -6.61 -12.66
N GLU A 110 -37.01 -5.52 -13.36
CA GLU A 110 -37.90 -4.35 -13.39
C GLU A 110 -38.01 -3.89 -14.84
N LYS A 111 -38.99 -4.45 -15.54
CA LYS A 111 -39.45 -4.04 -16.86
C LYS A 111 -40.67 -3.14 -16.69
N ALA A 112 -40.68 -2.05 -17.46
CA ALA A 112 -41.75 -1.08 -17.71
C ALA A 112 -41.86 0.02 -16.64
N GLN A 113 -41.93 1.31 -16.98
CA GLN A 113 -42.81 1.91 -17.99
C GLN A 113 -42.33 3.34 -18.30
N GLU A 114 -42.19 3.71 -19.58
CA GLU A 114 -42.13 5.13 -19.98
C GLU A 114 -43.53 5.75 -20.04
N PRO A 115 -43.69 7.03 -19.69
CA PRO A 115 -44.82 7.82 -20.17
C PRO A 115 -44.40 9.01 -21.05
N VAL A 116 -44.89 8.93 -22.30
CA VAL A 116 -45.28 9.95 -23.32
C VAL A 116 -44.30 11.06 -23.68
#